data_AF-A0A4Q5TUY5-F1
#
_entry.id   AF-A0A4Q5TUY5-F1
#
_cell.length_a   1.000
_cell.length_b   1.000
_cell.length_c   1.000
_cell.angle_alpha   90.00
_cell.angle_beta   90.00
_cell.angle_gamma   90.00
#
_symmetry.space_group_name_H-M   'P 1'
#
loop_
_entity.id
_entity.type
_entity.pdbx_description
1 polymer ?
#
loop_
_entity_poly.entity_id
_entity_poly.type
_entity_poly.pdbx_seq_one_letter_code
_entity_poly.pdbx_strand_id
1 'polypeptide(L)'
;MKLKYTVIKSKAQYEDYAVRLKKLVFGSNREDHRDEIDLLTLLVERWDESKFPTLNMDPVQLLQSFMKEHGLIAQDLVLVLGISKGYVSDILNYKKGLSKNIIRKLALHFAVRQEAFNRPYKLSAAGSILKSEAKKLRV
;
A
#
# COMPACT_ATOMS: atom_id res chain seq x y z
N MET A 1 -27.58 -17.81 24.26
CA MET A 1 -27.91 -16.94 23.11
C MET A 1 -26.67 -16.80 22.25
N LYS A 2 -26.75 -17.03 20.93
CA LYS A 2 -25.60 -16.97 20.03
C LYS A 2 -25.66 -15.67 19.23
N LEU A 3 -24.57 -14.92 19.18
CA LEU A 3 -24.51 -13.67 18.41
C LEU A 3 -24.63 -13.96 16.91
N LYS A 4 -25.35 -13.10 16.18
CA LYS A 4 -25.50 -13.19 14.72
C LYS A 4 -24.16 -12.97 14.00
N TYR A 5 -23.38 -12.00 14.47
CA TYR A 5 -22.04 -11.69 13.97
C TYR A 5 -21.03 -11.68 15.11
N THR A 6 -19.79 -12.05 14.80
CA THR A 6 -18.65 -11.89 15.72
C THR A 6 -17.54 -11.13 15.01
N VAL A 7 -16.50 -10.76 15.76
CA VAL A 7 -15.24 -10.31 15.15
C VAL A 7 -14.76 -11.35 14.14
N ILE A 8 -14.30 -10.86 12.98
CA ILE A 8 -13.78 -11.70 11.90
C ILE A 8 -12.45 -12.32 12.35
N LYS A 9 -12.34 -13.64 12.26
CA LYS A 9 -11.14 -14.41 12.65
C LYS A 9 -10.53 -15.21 11.51
N SER A 10 -11.20 -15.29 10.37
CA SER A 10 -10.75 -16.06 9.21
C SER A 10 -11.13 -15.39 7.89
N LYS A 11 -10.41 -15.73 6.82
CA LYS A 11 -10.71 -15.24 5.46
C LYS A 11 -12.09 -15.67 4.97
N ALA A 12 -12.49 -16.90 5.26
CA ALA A 12 -13.81 -17.41 4.89
C ALA A 12 -14.94 -16.60 5.56
N GLN A 13 -14.76 -16.19 6.82
CA GLN A 13 -15.72 -15.34 7.53
C GLN A 13 -15.78 -13.93 6.93
N TYR A 14 -14.62 -13.37 6.55
CA TYR A 14 -14.55 -12.10 5.82
C TYR A 14 -15.30 -12.15 4.49
N GLU A 15 -15.05 -13.18 3.68
CA GLU A 15 -15.70 -13.33 2.37
C GLU A 15 -17.22 -13.47 2.52
N ASP A 16 -17.72 -14.24 3.50
CA ASP A 16 -19.15 -14.33 3.81
C ASP A 16 -19.73 -12.96 4.22
N TYR A 17 -19.05 -12.23 5.10
CA TYR A 17 -19.52 -10.93 5.61
C TYR A 17 -19.53 -9.87 4.51
N ALA A 18 -18.50 -9.82 3.66
CA ALA A 18 -18.43 -8.91 2.52
C ALA A 18 -19.53 -9.19 1.48
N VAL A 19 -19.81 -10.47 1.19
CA VAL A 19 -20.91 -10.85 0.29
C VAL A 19 -22.27 -10.44 0.86
N ARG A 20 -22.50 -10.63 2.16
CA ARG A 20 -23.73 -10.20 2.83
C ARG A 20 -23.89 -8.69 2.82
N LEU A 21 -22.84 -7.97 3.19
CA LEU A 21 -22.82 -6.50 3.16
C LEU A 21 -23.18 -5.99 1.77
N LYS A 22 -22.56 -6.53 0.72
CA LYS A 22 -22.88 -6.18 -0.67
C LYS A 22 -24.36 -6.38 -0.99
N LYS A 23 -24.93 -7.53 -0.61
CA LYS A 23 -26.37 -7.80 -0.84
C LYS A 23 -27.28 -6.80 -0.12
N LEU A 24 -26.94 -6.42 1.10
CA LEU A 24 -27.74 -5.47 1.90
C LEU A 24 -27.65 -4.05 1.34
N VAL A 25 -26.45 -3.61 0.94
CA VAL A 25 -26.24 -2.26 0.41
C VAL A 25 -26.92 -2.05 -0.95
N PHE A 26 -26.90 -3.07 -1.82
CA PHE A 26 -27.51 -2.99 -3.16
C PHE A 26 -28.95 -3.55 -3.22
N GLY A 27 -29.51 -3.97 -2.08
CA GLY A 27 -30.88 -4.46 -1.99
C GLY A 27 -31.92 -3.34 -1.92
N SER A 28 -33.18 -3.67 -2.20
CA SER A 28 -34.30 -2.72 -2.18
C SER A 28 -34.68 -2.23 -0.77
N ASN A 29 -34.32 -2.97 0.28
CA ASN A 29 -34.73 -2.71 1.67
C ASN A 29 -33.56 -2.23 2.54
N ARG A 30 -32.71 -1.36 1.98
CA ARG A 30 -31.50 -0.88 2.66
C ARG A 30 -31.79 -0.22 4.01
N GLU A 31 -32.87 0.56 4.10
CA GLU A 31 -33.23 1.28 5.33
C GLU A 31 -33.54 0.33 6.49
N ASP A 32 -34.20 -0.79 6.22
CA ASP A 32 -34.55 -1.82 7.22
C ASP A 32 -33.32 -2.53 7.80
N HIS A 33 -32.17 -2.42 7.14
CA HIS A 33 -30.94 -3.13 7.48
C HIS A 33 -29.79 -2.20 7.86
N ARG A 34 -30.07 -0.93 8.18
CA ARG A 34 -29.03 0.08 8.41
C ARG A 34 -28.03 -0.34 9.50
N ASP A 35 -28.50 -0.78 10.66
CA ASP A 35 -27.62 -1.21 11.76
C ASP A 35 -26.78 -2.44 11.41
N GLU A 36 -27.32 -3.35 10.59
CA GLU A 36 -26.63 -4.54 10.12
C GLU A 36 -25.54 -4.19 9.09
N ILE A 37 -25.84 -3.25 8.19
CA ILE A 37 -24.90 -2.70 7.24
C ILE A 37 -23.76 -1.98 7.98
N ASP A 38 -24.08 -1.13 8.96
CA ASP A 38 -23.10 -0.39 9.72
C ASP A 38 -22.17 -1.34 10.51
N LEU A 39 -22.73 -2.35 11.16
CA LEU A 39 -21.95 -3.37 11.86
C LEU A 39 -21.06 -4.19 10.91
N LEU A 40 -21.60 -4.68 9.80
CA LEU A 40 -20.82 -5.47 8.84
C LEU A 40 -19.71 -4.64 8.19
N THR A 41 -19.97 -3.36 7.88
CA THR A 41 -18.98 -2.42 7.37
C THR A 41 -17.82 -2.29 8.36
N LEU A 42 -18.11 -2.00 9.63
CA LEU A 42 -17.09 -1.89 10.67
C LEU A 42 -16.25 -3.18 10.80
N LEU A 43 -16.89 -4.35 10.75
CA LEU A 43 -16.20 -5.63 10.87
C LEU A 43 -15.27 -5.92 9.68
N VAL A 44 -15.76 -5.66 8.46
CA VAL A 44 -15.02 -5.82 7.20
C VAL A 44 -13.84 -4.86 7.18
N GLU A 45 -14.06 -3.57 7.43
CA GLU A 45 -13.01 -2.54 7.50
C GLU A 45 -11.96 -2.89 8.56
N ARG A 46 -12.37 -3.32 9.75
CA ARG A 46 -11.43 -3.68 10.81
C ARG A 46 -10.58 -4.89 10.44
N TRP A 47 -11.17 -5.89 9.79
CA TRP A 47 -10.43 -7.03 9.28
C TRP A 47 -9.47 -6.59 8.18
N ASP A 48 -9.93 -5.79 7.24
CA ASP A 48 -9.10 -5.24 6.17
C ASP A 48 -7.94 -4.44 6.74
N GLU A 49 -8.15 -3.52 7.68
CA GLU A 49 -7.07 -2.80 8.37
C GLU A 49 -6.05 -3.77 9.01
N SER A 50 -6.53 -4.86 9.62
CA SER A 50 -5.67 -5.88 10.23
C SER A 50 -4.95 -6.77 9.21
N LYS A 51 -5.52 -6.89 8.00
CA LYS A 51 -4.99 -7.62 6.83
C LYS A 51 -4.39 -6.71 5.77
N PHE A 52 -4.30 -5.41 6.04
CA PHE A 52 -3.51 -4.42 5.33
C PHE A 52 -2.13 -4.27 6.00
N PRO A 53 -1.22 -5.26 5.92
CA PRO A 53 0.07 -4.96 5.33
C PRO A 53 -0.21 -4.81 3.83
N THR A 54 -0.36 -3.57 3.36
CA THR A 54 -0.54 -3.20 1.93
C THR A 54 0.27 -4.09 0.98
N LEU A 55 -0.34 -5.13 0.41
CA LEU A 55 0.27 -6.10 -0.51
C LEU A 55 1.58 -6.74 0.02
N ASN A 56 2.01 -7.86 -0.57
CA ASN A 56 3.42 -8.29 -0.46
C ASN A 56 4.38 -7.35 -1.21
N MET A 57 4.00 -6.08 -1.35
CA MET A 57 4.78 -5.05 -2.04
C MET A 57 5.71 -4.40 -1.03
N ASP A 58 6.97 -4.34 -1.40
CA ASP A 58 7.91 -3.52 -0.68
C ASP A 58 7.60 -2.02 -0.84
N PRO A 59 8.18 -1.14 -0.01
CA PRO A 59 7.88 0.30 -0.05
C PRO A 59 8.09 0.98 -1.42
N VAL A 60 9.02 0.48 -2.25
CA VAL A 60 9.27 1.07 -3.57
C VAL A 60 8.23 0.59 -4.58
N GLN A 61 7.82 -0.68 -4.53
CA GLN A 61 6.69 -1.18 -5.33
C GLN A 61 5.39 -0.45 -4.99
N LEU A 62 5.14 -0.23 -3.70
CA LEU A 62 4.00 0.55 -3.24
C LEU A 62 4.03 1.99 -3.78
N LEU A 63 5.19 2.64 -3.73
CA LEU A 63 5.35 3.98 -4.30
C LEU A 63 5.05 3.98 -5.80
N GLN A 64 5.53 2.99 -6.55
CA GLN A 64 5.28 2.88 -7.98
C GLN A 64 3.80 2.61 -8.30
N SER A 65 3.08 1.85 -7.46
CA SER A 65 1.64 1.64 -7.66
C SER A 65 0.87 2.94 -7.48
N PHE A 66 1.17 3.70 -6.42
CA PHE A 66 0.55 5.01 -6.20
C PHE A 66 0.89 5.98 -7.32
N MET A 67 2.13 6.02 -7.80
CA MET A 67 2.49 6.84 -8.96
C MET A 67 1.62 6.49 -10.18
N LYS A 68 1.41 5.20 -10.45
CA LYS A 68 0.58 4.76 -11.57
C LYS A 68 -0.91 5.12 -11.37
N GLU A 69 -1.45 4.90 -10.19
CA GLU A 69 -2.86 5.17 -9.85
C GLU A 69 -3.18 6.68 -9.92
N HIS A 70 -2.23 7.52 -9.51
CA HIS A 70 -2.38 8.98 -9.49
C HIS A 70 -1.82 9.67 -10.75
N GLY A 71 -1.29 8.93 -11.73
CA GLY A 71 -0.69 9.48 -12.94
C GLY A 71 0.57 10.33 -12.70
N LEU A 72 1.30 10.08 -11.60
CA LEU A 72 2.50 10.84 -11.24
C LEU A 72 3.73 10.36 -12.01
N ILE A 73 4.56 11.32 -12.42
CA ILE A 73 5.89 11.08 -12.97
C ILE A 73 6.98 11.35 -11.94
N ALA A 74 8.21 10.88 -12.19
CA ALA A 74 9.33 11.09 -11.27
C ALA A 74 9.61 12.57 -10.96
N GLN A 75 9.26 13.48 -11.88
CA GLN A 75 9.38 14.92 -11.67
C GLN A 75 8.42 15.43 -10.59
N ASP A 76 7.23 14.85 -10.45
CA ASP A 76 6.28 15.24 -9.41
C ASP A 76 6.79 14.83 -8.02
N LEU A 77 7.42 13.65 -7.93
CA LEU A 77 8.08 13.21 -6.71
C LEU A 77 9.24 14.13 -6.29
N VAL A 78 9.96 14.74 -7.23
CA VAL A 78 10.98 15.76 -6.91
C VAL A 78 10.36 16.92 -6.16
N LEU A 79 9.20 17.40 -6.61
CA LEU A 79 8.46 18.50 -5.98
C LEU A 79 7.90 18.09 -4.61
N VAL A 80 7.23 16.93 -4.53
CA VAL A 80 6.65 16.40 -3.28
C VAL A 80 7.72 16.16 -2.22
N LEU A 81 8.83 15.54 -2.60
CA LEU A 81 9.88 15.15 -1.66
C LEU A 81 10.90 16.25 -1.40
N GLY A 82 11.03 17.23 -2.29
CA GLY A 82 12.05 18.28 -2.22
C GLY A 82 13.47 17.71 -2.31
N ILE A 83 13.68 16.70 -3.16
CA ILE A 83 14.98 16.03 -3.36
C ILE A 83 15.35 16.02 -4.85
N SER A 84 16.62 15.85 -5.17
CA SER A 84 17.08 15.87 -6.57
C SER A 84 16.46 14.74 -7.40
N LYS A 85 16.30 14.98 -8.71
CA LYS A 85 15.85 13.98 -9.69
C LYS A 85 16.67 12.71 -9.65
N GLY A 86 17.99 12.83 -9.47
CA GLY A 86 18.90 11.69 -9.30
C GLY A 86 18.56 10.85 -8.06
N TYR A 87 18.23 11.51 -6.93
CA TYR A 87 17.84 10.80 -5.71
C TYR A 87 16.50 10.07 -5.89
N VAL A 88 15.50 10.71 -6.49
CA VAL A 88 14.23 10.04 -6.82
C VAL A 88 14.47 8.80 -7.68
N SER A 89 15.30 8.94 -8.73
CA SER A 89 15.68 7.82 -9.59
C SER A 89 16.37 6.70 -8.82
N ASP A 90 17.28 7.02 -7.89
CA ASP A 90 17.96 6.03 -7.07
C ASP A 90 16.99 5.27 -6.15
N ILE A 91 15.97 5.94 -5.60
CA ILE A 91 14.93 5.28 -4.80
C ILE A 91 14.10 4.33 -5.68
N LEU A 92 13.59 4.82 -6.81
CA LEU A 92 12.72 4.04 -7.71
C LEU A 92 13.44 2.82 -8.31
N ASN A 93 14.78 2.86 -8.37
CA ASN A 93 15.63 1.76 -8.82
C ASN A 93 16.29 0.99 -7.67
N TYR A 94 15.78 1.12 -6.44
CA TYR A 94 16.24 0.40 -5.24
C TYR A 94 17.72 0.65 -4.87
N LYS A 95 18.38 1.65 -5.44
CA LYS A 95 19.77 1.99 -5.11
C LYS A 95 19.87 2.71 -3.77
N LYS A 96 18.79 3.39 -3.35
CA LYS A 96 18.71 4.08 -2.06
C LYS A 96 17.46 3.72 -1.27
N GLY A 97 17.65 3.67 0.05
CA GLY A 97 16.59 3.52 1.04
C GLY A 97 15.70 4.76 1.16
N LEU A 98 14.46 4.58 1.61
CA LEU A 98 13.60 5.67 2.07
C LEU A 98 14.07 6.14 3.45
N SER A 99 14.47 7.41 3.57
CA SER A 99 14.78 8.00 4.88
C SER A 99 13.50 8.26 5.68
N LYS A 100 13.59 8.43 7.00
CA LYS A 100 12.43 8.78 7.85
C LYS A 100 11.68 10.02 7.35
N ASN A 101 12.40 11.01 6.82
CA ASN A 101 11.78 12.22 6.28
C ASN A 101 10.97 11.91 5.00
N ILE A 102 11.52 11.08 4.11
CA ILE A 102 10.83 10.66 2.89
C ILE A 102 9.58 9.84 3.24
N ILE A 103 9.70 8.87 4.16
CA ILE A 103 8.57 8.07 4.64
C ILE A 103 7.43 8.97 5.13
N ARG A 104 7.73 10.00 5.93
CA ARG A 104 6.72 10.94 6.42
C ARG A 104 6.05 11.73 5.31
N LYS A 105 6.83 12.24 4.35
CA LYS A 105 6.29 13.01 3.21
C LYS A 105 5.40 12.14 2.32
N LEU A 106 5.81 10.91 2.02
CA LEU A 106 5.02 9.97 1.22
C LEU A 106 3.74 9.55 1.95
N ALA A 107 3.83 9.20 3.23
CA ALA A 107 2.69 8.83 4.05
C ALA A 107 1.65 9.96 4.11
N LEU A 108 2.11 11.21 4.31
CA LEU A 108 1.24 12.38 4.30
C LEU A 108 0.61 12.62 2.93
N HIS A 109 1.39 12.54 1.85
CA HIS A 109 0.92 12.81 0.49
C HIS A 109 -0.13 11.80 0.02
N PHE A 110 0.07 10.51 0.32
CA PHE A 110 -0.86 9.44 -0.07
C PHE A 110 -1.91 9.11 1.00
N ALA A 111 -1.97 9.89 2.09
CA ALA A 111 -2.90 9.68 3.21
C ALA A 111 -2.88 8.25 3.78
N VAL A 112 -1.69 7.66 3.90
CA VAL A 112 -1.49 6.32 4.47
C VAL A 112 -0.67 6.38 5.75
N ARG A 113 -0.70 5.31 6.55
CA ARG A 113 0.14 5.20 7.74
C ARG A 113 1.61 5.02 7.35
N GLN A 114 2.54 5.53 8.17
CA GLN A 114 3.99 5.48 7.87
C GLN A 114 4.52 4.04 7.75
N GLU A 115 3.88 3.09 8.42
CA GLU A 115 4.15 1.66 8.38
C GLU A 115 3.99 1.05 6.98
N ALA A 116 3.28 1.73 6.07
CA ALA A 116 3.19 1.33 4.67
C ALA A 116 4.55 1.46 3.95
N PHE A 117 5.34 2.50 4.30
CA PHE A 117 6.66 2.76 3.71
C PHE A 117 7.84 2.40 4.62
N ASN A 118 7.60 2.05 5.88
CA ASN A 118 8.63 1.71 6.87
C ASN A 118 8.91 0.20 6.99
N ARG A 119 8.77 -0.54 5.89
CA ARG A 119 8.99 -2.00 5.84
C ARG A 119 10.41 -2.30 5.36
N PRO A 120 11.03 -3.41 5.80
CA PRO A 120 12.33 -3.82 5.28
C PRO A 120 12.22 -4.24 3.80
N TYR A 121 13.21 -3.87 3.00
CA TYR A 121 13.32 -4.28 1.59
C TYR A 121 14.78 -4.31 1.14
N LYS A 122 15.07 -5.10 0.11
CA LYS A 122 16.43 -5.25 -0.41
C LYS A 122 16.76 -4.10 -1.36
N LEU A 123 17.92 -3.48 -1.14
CA LEU A 123 18.48 -2.53 -2.10
C LEU A 123 19.12 -3.28 -3.26
N SER A 124 18.98 -2.72 -4.45
CA SER A 124 19.63 -3.24 -5.65
C SER A 124 21.13 -2.98 -5.58
N ALA A 125 21.91 -4.05 -5.67
CA ALA A 125 23.35 -3.97 -5.85
C ALA A 125 23.76 -3.48 -7.25
N ALA A 126 22.82 -3.14 -8.16
CA ALA A 126 23.10 -2.87 -9.58
C ALA A 126 24.10 -1.73 -9.85
N GLY A 127 24.47 -0.91 -8.85
CA GLY A 127 25.61 -0.01 -8.95
C GLY A 127 26.97 -0.73 -9.06
N SER A 128 27.09 -1.96 -8.58
CA SER A 128 28.31 -2.79 -8.66
C SER A 128 28.36 -3.68 -9.90
N ILE A 129 27.22 -4.22 -10.35
CA ILE A 129 27.15 -5.15 -11.50
C ILE A 129 27.43 -4.42 -12.82
N LEU A 130 26.80 -3.28 -13.07
CA LEU A 130 26.98 -2.51 -14.32
C LEU A 130 28.40 -1.95 -14.47
N LYS A 131 29.08 -1.62 -13.36
CA LYS A 131 30.50 -1.20 -13.38
C LYS A 131 31.46 -2.35 -13.67
N SER A 132 31.09 -3.58 -13.28
CA SER A 132 31.92 -4.77 -13.50
C SER A 132 31.88 -5.26 -14.96
N GLU A 133 30.71 -5.15 -15.61
CA GLU A 133 30.55 -5.50 -17.04
C GLU A 133 31.18 -4.46 -17.96
N ALA A 134 31.01 -3.16 -17.66
CA ALA A 134 31.63 -2.09 -18.44
C ALA A 134 33.17 -2.06 -18.33
N LYS A 135 33.75 -2.63 -17.27
CA LYS A 135 35.20 -2.81 -17.11
C LYS A 135 35.72 -4.05 -17.86
N LYS A 136 34.91 -5.10 -18.00
CA LYS A 136 35.24 -6.29 -18.81
C LYS A 136 35.24 -6.03 -20.31
N LEU A 137 34.45 -5.08 -20.81
CA LEU A 137 34.41 -4.71 -22.23
C LEU A 137 35.54 -3.77 -22.70
N ARG A 138 36.44 -3.36 -21.80
CA ARG A 138 37.54 -2.42 -22.07
C ARG A 138 38.93 -3.07 -22.01
N VAL A 139 39.00 -4.39 -22.09
CA VAL A 139 40.25 -5.17 -22.19
C VAL A 139 40.26 -5.94 -23.49
#